data_AF-A0A9E4EKJ8-F1
#
_entry.id   AF-A0A9E4EKJ8-F1
#
_cell.length_a   1.000
_cell.length_b   1.000
_cell.length_c   1.000
_cell.angle_alpha   90.00
_cell.angle_beta   90.00
_cell.angle_gamma   90.00
#
_symmetry.space_group_name_H-M   'P 1'
#
loop_
_entity.id
_entity.type
_entity.pdbx_description
1 polymer ?
#
loop_
_entity_poly.entity_id
_entity_poly.type
_entity_poly.pdbx_seq_one_letter_code
_entity_poly.pdbx_strand_id
1 'polypeptide(L)'
;MTDTLSNETAFHLRRAVERLREGLFDPIAVRLLTARESRLSKTIDRDFQKLDQNKVPHLCICGAYGQGKSHSLNYIQDRALRENFVTSLINLDPREIPFHDMRRVYHALVASMRFSDTDTALAARWRAWASGLSREDFEDQVAPLLQREMPHLFRSVLTAMAQKTVSLSERQRGTKKHVSYRPREFPYLLSRALVGDVVPVYRLRHALKYRQVDFYKDASLTCKGAEPYLQMIRGLGQLFQMMGYRGWVLLFDEGESIAQVRVTSRSRSYQNLDQMLFPEVASSSVYPIFAFTDDFFQKVDEEEYDRVRIRNEEELPYFEKDYASAWTGLSRYLLHDLSAEEWKALIEKLMHLHANAYQWQPEVPVQREMTRRLSHMQGQETRYRLKGLVDELDLAHQAQILINHHV
;
A
#
# COMPACT_ATOMS: atom_id res chain seq x y z
N MET A 1 14.52 21.19 12.11
CA MET A 1 15.33 19.95 11.95
C MET A 1 15.87 19.44 13.26
N THR A 2 16.32 20.32 14.15
CA THR A 2 16.70 19.98 15.53
C THR A 2 15.58 19.27 16.30
N ASP A 3 14.32 19.68 16.14
CA ASP A 3 13.20 19.04 16.84
C ASP A 3 12.87 17.62 16.35
N THR A 4 12.98 17.33 15.04
CA THR A 4 12.61 16.02 14.47
C THR A 4 13.65 14.92 14.69
N LEU A 5 14.91 15.27 14.95
CA LEU A 5 15.99 14.34 15.29
C LEU A 5 16.07 14.05 16.80
N SER A 6 15.60 14.98 17.64
CA SER A 6 15.72 14.90 19.11
C SER A 6 14.93 13.75 19.77
N ASN A 7 13.90 13.24 19.10
CA ASN A 7 13.01 12.19 19.62
C ASN A 7 13.37 10.77 19.13
N GLU A 8 14.39 10.60 18.28
CA GLU A 8 14.75 9.29 17.72
C GLU A 8 15.94 8.68 18.47
N THR A 9 15.85 7.39 18.80
CA THR A 9 16.95 6.71 19.53
C THR A 9 18.18 6.57 18.64
N ALA A 10 19.38 6.58 19.25
CA ALA A 10 20.64 6.35 18.53
C ALA A 10 20.63 5.04 17.72
N PHE A 11 19.93 4.01 18.20
CA PHE A 11 19.73 2.75 17.48
C PHE A 11 18.97 2.95 16.16
N HIS A 12 17.89 3.74 16.19
CA HIS A 12 17.10 4.02 15.00
C HIS A 12 17.85 4.87 13.98
N LEU A 13 18.62 5.86 14.43
CA LEU A 13 19.46 6.68 13.55
C LEU A 13 20.57 5.83 12.89
N ARG A 14 21.22 4.94 13.65
CA ARG A 14 22.20 3.98 13.09
C ARG A 14 21.56 3.05 12.07
N ARG A 15 20.40 2.46 12.38
CA ARG A 15 19.66 1.62 11.43
C ARG A 15 19.36 2.37 10.13
N ALA A 16 18.99 3.65 10.23
CA ALA A 16 18.72 4.47 9.07
C ALA A 16 19.96 4.66 8.18
N VAL A 17 21.12 4.93 8.79
CA VAL A 17 22.40 5.05 8.06
C VAL A 17 22.83 3.71 7.44
N GLU A 18 22.77 2.59 8.18
CA GLU A 18 23.15 1.27 7.65
C GLU A 18 22.27 0.86 6.47
N ARG A 19 20.97 1.13 6.53
CA ARG A 19 20.08 0.87 5.38
C ARG A 19 20.46 1.73 4.18
N LEU A 20 20.78 3.02 4.37
CA LEU A 20 21.25 3.88 3.27
C LEU A 20 22.57 3.38 2.66
N ARG A 21 23.49 2.84 3.48
CA ARG A 21 24.75 2.21 3.05
C ARG A 21 24.50 1.03 2.11
N GLU A 22 23.51 0.21 2.41
CA GLU A 22 23.04 -0.89 1.55
C GLU A 22 22.20 -0.41 0.36
N GLY A 23 21.97 0.90 0.25
CA GLY A 23 21.04 1.51 -0.69
C GLY A 23 19.57 1.20 -0.37
N LEU A 24 19.25 0.61 0.77
CA LEU A 24 17.88 0.37 1.21
C LEU A 24 17.28 1.63 1.85
N PHE A 25 15.96 1.74 1.80
CA PHE A 25 15.25 2.82 2.47
C PHE A 25 14.93 2.45 3.92
N ASP A 26 15.07 3.42 4.84
CA ASP A 26 14.57 3.36 6.21
C ASP A 26 13.50 4.46 6.39
N PRO A 27 12.38 4.21 7.10
CA PRO A 27 11.33 5.22 7.31
C PRO A 27 11.85 6.56 7.87
N ILE A 28 12.85 6.51 8.77
CA ILE A 28 13.46 7.71 9.36
C ILE A 28 14.33 8.43 8.34
N ALA A 29 15.13 7.69 7.57
CA ALA A 29 15.89 8.25 6.47
C ALA A 29 14.96 8.89 5.43
N VAL A 30 13.83 8.24 5.10
CA VAL A 30 12.84 8.76 4.15
C VAL A 30 12.28 10.08 4.64
N ARG A 31 11.85 10.14 5.90
CA ARG A 31 11.34 11.37 6.52
C ARG A 31 12.37 12.49 6.52
N LEU A 32 13.60 12.21 6.95
CA LEU A 32 14.64 13.23 7.09
C LEU A 32 15.18 13.69 5.74
N LEU A 33 15.39 12.79 4.78
CA LEU A 33 16.10 13.06 3.53
C LEU A 33 15.19 13.43 2.36
N THR A 34 13.89 13.62 2.59
CA THR A 34 12.99 14.12 1.54
C THR A 34 13.34 15.58 1.22
N ALA A 35 13.89 15.82 0.03
CA ALA A 35 14.31 17.16 -0.41
C ALA A 35 13.13 18.07 -0.79
N ARG A 36 12.00 17.49 -1.23
CA ARG A 36 10.78 18.20 -1.69
C ARG A 36 9.61 18.12 -0.71
N GLU A 37 9.90 18.04 0.58
CA GLU A 37 8.92 17.81 1.64
C GLU A 37 7.72 18.76 1.51
N SER A 38 7.94 20.05 1.25
CA SER A 38 6.88 21.07 1.27
C SER A 38 5.84 20.96 0.14
N ARG A 39 6.21 20.59 -1.09
CA ARG A 39 5.26 20.54 -2.22
C ARG A 39 4.46 19.24 -2.24
N LEU A 40 5.16 18.12 -2.06
CA LEU A 40 4.51 16.81 -1.93
C LEU A 40 3.61 16.81 -0.69
N SER A 41 4.08 17.36 0.42
CA SER A 41 3.29 17.51 1.65
C SER A 41 1.99 18.28 1.41
N LYS A 42 2.06 19.47 0.80
CA LYS A 42 0.85 20.27 0.46
C LYS A 42 -0.14 19.52 -0.43
N THR A 43 0.38 18.69 -1.35
CA THR A 43 -0.46 17.89 -2.26
C THR A 43 -1.22 16.82 -1.48
N ILE A 44 -0.52 16.08 -0.62
CA ILE A 44 -1.09 15.05 0.23
C ILE A 44 -2.09 15.66 1.22
N ASP A 45 -1.78 16.80 1.84
CA ASP A 45 -2.68 17.46 2.80
C ASP A 45 -4.01 17.86 2.16
N ARG A 46 -3.93 18.43 0.96
CA ARG A 46 -5.12 18.76 0.18
C ARG A 46 -5.93 17.50 -0.16
N ASP A 47 -5.27 16.39 -0.47
CA ASP A 47 -5.97 15.15 -0.81
C ASP A 47 -6.56 14.46 0.43
N PHE A 48 -5.91 14.55 1.60
CA PHE A 48 -6.50 14.13 2.87
C PHE A 48 -7.74 14.97 3.22
N GLN A 49 -7.68 16.30 3.03
CA GLN A 49 -8.86 17.16 3.19
C GLN A 49 -9.99 16.82 2.21
N LYS A 50 -9.67 16.35 1.00
CA LYS A 50 -10.68 15.87 0.05
C LYS A 50 -11.40 14.62 0.58
N LEU A 51 -10.68 13.68 1.20
CA LEU A 51 -11.31 12.50 1.84
C LEU A 51 -12.28 12.94 2.93
N ASP A 52 -11.86 13.86 3.80
CA ASP A 52 -12.72 14.39 4.88
C ASP A 52 -13.98 15.09 4.34
N GLN A 53 -13.91 15.65 3.11
CA GLN A 53 -15.02 16.29 2.40
C GLN A 53 -15.85 15.32 1.54
N ASN A 54 -15.70 14.02 1.73
CA ASN A 54 -16.37 12.98 0.94
C ASN A 54 -16.08 13.02 -0.58
N LYS A 55 -14.90 13.49 -0.97
CA LYS A 55 -14.41 13.43 -2.36
C LYS A 55 -13.48 12.23 -2.54
N VAL A 56 -13.31 11.79 -3.78
CA VAL A 56 -12.41 10.68 -4.15
C VAL A 56 -11.11 11.26 -4.70
N PRO A 57 -10.05 11.41 -3.90
CA PRO A 57 -8.74 11.75 -4.42
C PRO A 57 -8.07 10.53 -5.05
N HIS A 58 -7.16 10.79 -5.97
CA HIS A 58 -6.16 9.85 -6.46
C HIS A 58 -4.88 10.64 -6.74
N LEU A 59 -3.74 9.95 -6.80
CA LEU A 59 -2.45 10.57 -7.09
C LEU A 59 -1.57 9.64 -7.92
N CYS A 60 -0.99 10.17 -9.01
CA CYS A 60 0.03 9.50 -9.78
C CYS A 60 1.38 10.19 -9.53
N ILE A 61 2.35 9.47 -8.98
CA ILE A 61 3.73 9.93 -8.83
C ILE A 61 4.50 9.50 -10.08
N CYS A 62 4.82 10.44 -10.95
CA CYS A 62 5.47 10.13 -12.21
C CYS A 62 6.95 10.52 -12.17
N GLY A 63 7.82 9.70 -12.73
CA GLY A 63 9.23 10.06 -12.91
C GLY A 63 10.04 8.90 -13.46
N ALA A 64 11.20 9.20 -14.03
CA ALA A 64 12.07 8.18 -14.58
C ALA A 64 12.57 7.20 -13.51
N TYR A 65 13.19 6.11 -13.96
CA TYR A 65 13.83 5.15 -13.08
C TYR A 65 14.88 5.85 -12.19
N GLY A 66 14.91 5.51 -10.90
CA GLY A 66 15.86 6.11 -9.95
C GLY A 66 15.58 7.55 -9.48
N GLN A 67 14.46 8.17 -9.87
CA GLN A 67 14.10 9.54 -9.44
C GLN A 67 13.38 9.64 -8.07
N GLY A 68 13.24 8.51 -7.36
CA GLY A 68 12.69 8.51 -5.99
C GLY A 68 11.18 8.29 -5.89
N LYS A 69 10.56 7.57 -6.85
CA LYS A 69 9.16 7.14 -6.78
C LYS A 69 8.87 6.30 -5.53
N SER A 70 9.61 5.21 -5.35
CA SER A 70 9.50 4.34 -4.17
C SER A 70 9.75 5.10 -2.86
N HIS A 71 10.72 6.02 -2.85
CA HIS A 71 10.97 6.90 -1.70
C HIS A 71 9.75 7.77 -1.39
N SER A 72 9.14 8.37 -2.41
CA SER A 72 7.94 9.21 -2.25
C SER A 72 6.74 8.41 -1.73
N LEU A 73 6.54 7.18 -2.21
CA LEU A 73 5.49 6.29 -1.69
C LEU A 73 5.73 5.92 -0.21
N ASN A 74 6.97 5.60 0.17
CA ASN A 74 7.32 5.34 1.57
C ASN A 74 7.09 6.57 2.46
N TYR A 75 7.42 7.77 1.96
CA TYR A 75 7.16 9.02 2.67
C TYR A 75 5.66 9.23 2.90
N ILE A 76 4.83 8.99 1.87
CA ILE A 76 3.37 9.09 1.98
C ILE A 76 2.84 8.04 2.96
N GLN A 77 3.33 6.81 2.92
CA GLN A 77 2.91 5.74 3.85
C GLN A 77 3.13 6.16 5.31
N ASP A 78 4.35 6.61 5.63
CA ASP A 78 4.72 7.05 6.97
C ASP A 78 3.84 8.22 7.45
N ARG A 79 3.54 9.16 6.56
CA ARG A 79 2.64 10.27 6.87
C ARG A 79 1.20 9.82 7.11
N ALA A 80 0.66 8.98 6.21
CA ALA A 80 -0.69 8.46 6.32
C ALA A 80 -0.90 7.68 7.63
N LEU A 81 0.08 6.88 8.06
CA LEU A 81 0.03 6.18 9.34
C LEU A 81 -0.07 7.14 10.54
N ARG A 82 0.70 8.25 10.55
CA ARG A 82 0.61 9.28 11.61
C ARG A 82 -0.73 9.99 11.65
N GLU A 83 -1.33 10.17 10.48
CA GLU A 83 -2.67 10.74 10.32
C GLU A 83 -3.78 9.71 10.57
N ASN A 84 -3.47 8.54 11.16
CA ASN A 84 -4.43 7.50 11.51
C ASN A 84 -5.18 6.88 10.30
N PHE A 85 -4.50 6.77 9.15
CA PHE A 85 -4.94 5.93 8.04
C PHE A 85 -4.39 4.50 8.17
N VAL A 86 -5.15 3.54 7.66
CA VAL A 86 -4.60 2.22 7.30
C VAL A 86 -3.83 2.38 6.00
N THR A 87 -2.70 1.69 5.85
CA THR A 87 -1.89 1.78 4.62
C THR A 87 -1.54 0.40 4.08
N SER A 88 -1.42 0.29 2.76
CA SER A 88 -0.87 -0.89 2.08
C SER A 88 0.08 -0.42 0.99
N LEU A 89 1.31 -0.93 0.98
CA LEU A 89 2.31 -0.65 -0.05
C LEU A 89 2.71 -1.95 -0.72
N ILE A 90 2.46 -2.04 -2.03
CA ILE A 90 2.81 -3.21 -2.84
C ILE A 90 3.59 -2.80 -4.08
N ASN A 91 4.40 -3.71 -4.58
CA ASN A 91 5.08 -3.56 -5.86
C ASN A 91 4.34 -4.43 -6.88
N LEU A 92 3.93 -3.84 -7.99
CA LEU A 92 3.29 -4.57 -9.06
C LEU A 92 4.35 -5.32 -9.88
N ASP A 93 4.02 -6.56 -10.24
CA ASP A 93 4.90 -7.40 -11.04
C ASP A 93 4.06 -8.21 -12.03
N PRO A 94 4.43 -8.27 -13.33
CA PRO A 94 3.63 -8.97 -14.34
C PRO A 94 3.40 -10.47 -14.08
N ARG A 95 4.22 -11.12 -13.24
CA ARG A 95 4.20 -12.57 -12.97
C ARG A 95 3.65 -12.88 -11.58
N GLU A 96 4.07 -12.13 -10.58
CA GLU A 96 3.71 -12.35 -9.18
C GLU A 96 2.38 -11.66 -8.83
N ILE A 97 2.32 -10.34 -9.00
CA ILE A 97 1.16 -9.50 -8.65
C ILE A 97 0.69 -8.72 -9.90
N PRO A 98 0.21 -9.41 -10.95
CA PRO A 98 -0.25 -8.74 -12.16
C PRO A 98 -1.53 -7.96 -11.88
N PHE A 99 -1.57 -6.68 -12.27
CA PHE A 99 -2.67 -5.79 -11.95
C PHE A 99 -4.05 -6.20 -12.53
N HIS A 100 -4.05 -7.00 -13.61
CA HIS A 100 -5.30 -7.55 -14.16
C HIS A 100 -5.90 -8.68 -13.32
N ASP A 101 -5.15 -9.28 -12.39
CA ASP A 101 -5.65 -10.30 -11.44
C ASP A 101 -5.93 -9.65 -10.08
N MET A 102 -7.11 -9.05 -9.95
CA MET A 102 -7.48 -8.34 -8.72
C MET A 102 -7.56 -9.22 -7.48
N ARG A 103 -7.66 -10.56 -7.62
CA ARG A 103 -7.56 -11.45 -6.47
C ARG A 103 -6.15 -11.40 -5.87
N ARG A 104 -5.12 -11.45 -6.72
CA ARG A 104 -3.72 -11.36 -6.29
C ARG A 104 -3.37 -9.97 -5.78
N VAL A 105 -3.84 -8.93 -6.45
CA VAL A 105 -3.68 -7.54 -6.00
C VAL A 105 -4.31 -7.37 -4.62
N TYR A 106 -5.57 -7.77 -4.43
CA TYR A 106 -6.25 -7.72 -3.14
C TYR A 106 -5.51 -8.49 -2.06
N HIS A 107 -5.08 -9.72 -2.35
CA HIS A 107 -4.28 -10.51 -1.42
C HIS A 107 -2.99 -9.78 -0.99
N ALA A 108 -2.26 -9.19 -1.95
CA ALA A 108 -1.05 -8.42 -1.68
C ALA A 108 -1.34 -7.16 -0.84
N LEU A 109 -2.43 -6.45 -1.12
CA LEU A 109 -2.85 -5.28 -0.35
C LEU A 109 -3.17 -5.63 1.10
N VAL A 110 -3.91 -6.72 1.34
CA VAL A 110 -4.24 -7.17 2.70
C VAL A 110 -3.01 -7.71 3.42
N ALA A 111 -2.11 -8.41 2.72
CA ALA A 111 -0.88 -8.95 3.30
C ALA A 111 0.15 -7.87 3.70
N SER A 112 0.20 -6.76 2.94
CA SER A 112 1.08 -5.60 3.21
C SER A 112 0.44 -4.53 4.11
N MET A 113 -0.76 -4.80 4.62
CA MET A 113 -1.54 -3.84 5.39
C MET A 113 -0.87 -3.50 6.72
N ARG A 114 -0.83 -2.21 7.04
CA ARG A 114 -0.30 -1.67 8.30
C ARG A 114 -1.32 -0.75 8.94
N PHE A 115 -1.50 -0.91 10.24
CA PHE A 115 -2.34 -0.04 11.05
C PHE A 115 -1.47 0.98 11.79
N SER A 116 -2.04 2.13 12.11
CA SER A 116 -1.36 3.26 12.76
C SER A 116 -0.84 2.98 14.17
N ASP A 117 -1.46 2.06 14.92
CA ASP A 117 -1.15 1.82 16.33
C ASP A 117 -0.36 0.51 16.60
N THR A 118 -0.40 -0.48 15.68
CA THR A 118 0.04 -1.87 15.92
C THR A 118 0.25 -2.64 14.61
N ASP A 119 1.28 -3.50 14.58
CA ASP A 119 1.48 -4.46 13.49
C ASP A 119 0.63 -5.73 13.73
N THR A 120 -0.69 -5.60 13.56
CA THR A 120 -1.63 -6.73 13.66
C THR A 120 -2.28 -7.06 12.32
N ALA A 121 -2.49 -8.36 12.06
CA ALA A 121 -3.18 -8.78 10.84
C ALA A 121 -4.65 -8.35 10.86
N LEU A 122 -5.21 -8.03 9.68
CA LEU A 122 -6.62 -7.63 9.50
C LEU A 122 -7.61 -8.55 10.24
N ALA A 123 -7.41 -9.87 10.12
CA ALA A 123 -8.26 -10.88 10.75
C ALA A 123 -8.25 -10.82 12.29
N ALA A 124 -7.11 -10.48 12.90
CA ALA A 124 -7.00 -10.31 14.34
C ALA A 124 -7.63 -8.99 14.77
N ARG A 125 -7.34 -7.92 14.02
CA ARG A 125 -7.88 -6.58 14.26
C ARG A 125 -9.41 -6.55 14.20
N TRP A 126 -9.98 -7.12 13.15
CA TRP A 126 -11.43 -7.22 12.98
C TRP A 126 -12.08 -7.93 14.16
N ARG A 127 -11.54 -9.09 14.59
CA ARG A 127 -12.10 -9.84 15.72
C ARG A 127 -12.02 -9.07 17.03
N ALA A 128 -10.90 -8.39 17.28
CA ALA A 128 -10.72 -7.60 18.49
C ALA A 128 -11.75 -6.47 18.55
N TRP A 129 -11.89 -5.70 17.46
CA TRP A 129 -12.85 -4.62 17.37
C TRP A 129 -14.31 -5.13 17.47
N ALA A 130 -14.67 -6.12 16.67
CA ALA A 130 -16.04 -6.68 16.67
C ALA A 130 -16.43 -7.33 18.01
N SER A 131 -15.45 -7.86 18.77
CA SER A 131 -15.73 -8.43 20.11
C SER A 131 -16.09 -7.39 21.17
N GLY A 132 -15.78 -6.11 20.93
CA GLY A 132 -16.16 -5.00 21.79
C GLY A 132 -17.59 -4.50 21.55
N LEU A 133 -18.26 -4.94 20.48
CA LEU A 133 -19.62 -4.54 20.15
C LEU A 133 -20.65 -5.45 20.81
N SER A 134 -21.79 -4.89 21.20
CA SER A 134 -22.96 -5.69 21.54
C SER A 134 -23.53 -6.35 20.27
N ARG A 135 -24.36 -7.37 20.44
CA ARG A 135 -25.02 -8.02 19.30
C ARG A 135 -25.95 -7.03 18.56
N GLU A 136 -26.64 -6.17 19.31
CA GLU A 136 -27.55 -5.16 18.76
C GLU A 136 -26.76 -4.12 17.95
N ASP A 137 -25.65 -3.60 18.49
CA ASP A 137 -24.78 -2.64 17.77
C ASP A 137 -24.22 -3.25 16.47
N PHE A 138 -23.84 -4.53 16.50
CA PHE A 138 -23.36 -5.20 15.29
C PHE A 138 -24.45 -5.30 14.22
N GLU A 139 -25.66 -5.70 14.59
CA GLU A 139 -26.78 -5.84 13.64
C GLU A 139 -27.30 -4.49 13.13
N ASP A 140 -27.29 -3.45 13.97
CA ASP A 140 -27.83 -2.13 13.62
C ASP A 140 -26.83 -1.27 12.83
N GLN A 141 -25.53 -1.36 13.14
CA GLN A 141 -24.52 -0.46 12.57
C GLN A 141 -23.63 -1.16 11.53
N VAL A 142 -23.18 -2.38 11.85
CA VAL A 142 -22.14 -3.07 11.06
C VAL A 142 -22.74 -3.91 9.95
N ALA A 143 -23.74 -4.74 10.25
CA ALA A 143 -24.36 -5.63 9.29
C ALA A 143 -24.93 -4.91 8.04
N PRO A 144 -25.56 -3.72 8.13
CA PRO A 144 -26.04 -2.98 6.96
C PRO A 144 -24.91 -2.53 6.05
N LEU A 145 -23.78 -2.08 6.61
CA LEU A 145 -22.58 -1.72 5.83
C LEU A 145 -22.04 -2.96 5.11
N LEU A 146 -21.84 -4.07 5.82
CA LEU A 146 -21.35 -5.30 5.21
C LEU A 146 -22.30 -5.82 4.11
N GLN A 147 -23.62 -5.66 4.29
CA GLN A 147 -24.61 -6.08 3.30
C GLN A 147 -24.56 -5.24 2.02
N ARG A 148 -24.44 -3.92 2.16
CA ARG A 148 -24.48 -2.96 1.04
C ARG A 148 -23.16 -2.91 0.28
N GLU A 149 -22.05 -2.92 1.02
CA GLU A 149 -20.74 -2.52 0.48
C GLU A 149 -19.83 -3.71 0.13
N MET A 150 -20.14 -4.93 0.58
CA MET A 150 -19.24 -6.07 0.43
C MET A 150 -19.85 -7.26 -0.32
N PRO A 151 -19.06 -7.98 -1.13
CA PRO A 151 -19.51 -9.20 -1.76
C PRO A 151 -19.94 -10.26 -0.75
N HIS A 152 -20.86 -11.12 -1.17
CA HIS A 152 -21.48 -12.13 -0.31
C HIS A 152 -20.48 -13.00 0.47
N LEU A 153 -19.38 -13.42 -0.19
CA LEU A 153 -18.31 -14.18 0.44
C LEU A 153 -17.70 -13.43 1.64
N PHE A 154 -17.26 -12.18 1.42
CA PHE A 154 -16.51 -11.42 2.41
C PHE A 154 -17.40 -10.97 3.57
N ARG A 155 -18.63 -10.51 3.30
CA ARG A 155 -19.57 -10.18 4.39
C ARG A 155 -19.91 -11.39 5.25
N SER A 156 -20.06 -12.58 4.64
CA SER A 156 -20.32 -13.83 5.39
C SER A 156 -19.13 -14.19 6.27
N VAL A 157 -17.90 -14.03 5.74
CA VAL A 157 -16.67 -14.29 6.48
C VAL A 157 -16.50 -13.33 7.65
N LEU A 158 -16.66 -12.01 7.44
CA LEU A 158 -16.53 -11.01 8.49
C LEU A 158 -17.58 -11.20 9.58
N THR A 159 -18.84 -11.44 9.20
CA THR A 159 -19.93 -11.77 10.14
C THR A 159 -19.59 -13.02 10.96
N ALA A 160 -19.13 -14.09 10.31
CA ALA A 160 -18.72 -15.31 11.01
C ALA A 160 -17.52 -15.10 11.95
N MET A 161 -16.62 -14.17 11.63
CA MET A 161 -15.48 -13.85 12.49
C MET A 161 -15.87 -13.05 13.73
N ALA A 162 -16.94 -12.25 13.65
CA ALA A 162 -17.50 -11.51 14.79
C ALA A 162 -18.29 -12.43 15.75
N GLN A 163 -18.94 -13.46 15.23
CA GLN A 163 -19.77 -14.36 16.04
C GLN A 163 -18.96 -15.46 16.75
N LYS A 164 -19.44 -15.98 17.88
CA LYS A 164 -18.83 -17.14 18.58
C LYS A 164 -19.22 -18.46 17.90
N THR A 165 -18.33 -19.45 17.95
CA THR A 165 -18.67 -20.81 17.48
C THR A 165 -19.69 -21.43 18.44
N VAL A 166 -20.74 -22.05 17.90
CA VAL A 166 -21.75 -22.78 18.69
C VAL A 166 -21.07 -23.87 19.53
N SER A 167 -21.39 -23.91 20.82
CA SER A 167 -20.97 -24.97 21.73
C SER A 167 -21.87 -26.19 21.58
N LEU A 168 -21.28 -27.34 21.24
CA LEU A 168 -21.96 -28.63 21.17
C LEU A 168 -21.48 -29.55 22.30
N SER A 169 -22.39 -30.30 22.91
CA SER A 169 -22.07 -31.33 23.90
C SER A 169 -21.27 -32.48 23.26
N GLU A 170 -20.51 -33.23 24.06
CA GLU A 170 -19.73 -34.37 23.56
C GLU A 170 -20.59 -35.39 22.82
N ARG A 171 -21.80 -35.67 23.35
CA ARG A 171 -22.78 -36.54 22.71
C ARG A 171 -23.23 -36.02 21.35
N GLN A 172 -23.44 -34.72 21.20
CA GLN A 172 -23.81 -34.11 19.92
C GLN A 172 -22.66 -34.18 18.90
N ARG A 173 -21.42 -33.97 19.34
CA ARG A 173 -20.22 -34.02 18.47
C ARG A 173 -20.01 -35.40 17.84
N GLY A 174 -20.35 -36.48 18.55
CA GLY A 174 -20.25 -37.84 18.05
C GLY A 174 -21.30 -38.24 17.00
N THR A 175 -22.32 -37.40 16.77
CA THR A 175 -23.39 -37.73 15.82
C THR A 175 -22.97 -37.51 14.37
N LYS A 176 -23.51 -38.33 13.43
CA LYS A 176 -23.30 -38.15 11.98
C LYS A 176 -23.65 -36.73 11.50
N LYS A 177 -24.61 -36.07 12.16
CA LYS A 177 -25.05 -34.68 11.87
C LYS A 177 -23.94 -33.64 12.09
N HIS A 178 -22.99 -33.91 12.99
CA HIS A 178 -21.95 -32.97 13.41
C HIS A 178 -20.52 -33.41 13.07
N VAL A 179 -20.35 -34.38 12.15
CA VAL A 179 -19.04 -34.83 11.64
C VAL A 179 -18.17 -33.69 11.09
N SER A 180 -18.82 -32.63 10.58
CA SER A 180 -18.15 -31.43 10.06
C SER A 180 -17.79 -30.38 11.11
N TYR A 181 -18.10 -30.61 12.39
CA TYR A 181 -17.82 -29.67 13.47
C TYR A 181 -16.33 -29.68 13.83
N ARG A 182 -15.57 -28.76 13.24
CA ARG A 182 -14.12 -28.59 13.43
C ARG A 182 -13.78 -27.19 13.93
N PRO A 183 -14.16 -26.83 15.17
CA PRO A 183 -14.07 -25.46 15.68
C PRO A 183 -12.65 -24.88 15.65
N ARG A 184 -11.61 -25.71 15.78
CA ARG A 184 -10.20 -25.30 15.69
C ARG A 184 -9.79 -24.85 14.29
N GLU A 185 -10.42 -25.38 13.23
CA GLU A 185 -10.10 -25.02 11.85
C GLU A 185 -10.80 -23.73 11.38
N PHE A 186 -11.95 -23.38 11.98
CA PHE A 186 -12.79 -22.29 11.48
C PHE A 186 -12.08 -20.93 11.45
N PRO A 187 -11.36 -20.48 12.50
CA PRO A 187 -10.66 -19.19 12.45
C PRO A 187 -9.65 -19.10 11.30
N TYR A 188 -8.92 -20.19 11.05
CA TYR A 188 -7.94 -20.26 9.97
C TYR A 188 -8.61 -20.18 8.59
N LEU A 189 -9.70 -20.95 8.37
CA LEU A 189 -10.44 -20.92 7.10
C LEU A 189 -11.04 -19.54 6.81
N LEU A 190 -11.62 -18.90 7.83
CA LEU A 190 -12.20 -17.56 7.72
C LEU A 190 -11.11 -16.51 7.45
N SER A 191 -9.98 -16.57 8.16
CA SER A 191 -8.85 -15.67 7.93
C SER A 191 -8.30 -15.79 6.51
N ARG A 192 -8.15 -17.01 5.98
CA ARG A 192 -7.69 -17.23 4.60
C ARG A 192 -8.68 -16.67 3.59
N ALA A 193 -9.98 -16.97 3.76
CA ALA A 193 -11.00 -16.44 2.89
C ALA A 193 -11.04 -14.90 2.90
N LEU A 194 -10.83 -14.27 4.07
CA LEU A 194 -10.76 -12.81 4.20
C LEU A 194 -9.59 -12.21 3.42
N VAL A 195 -8.42 -12.85 3.42
CA VAL A 195 -7.22 -12.40 2.69
C VAL A 195 -7.32 -12.66 1.18
N GLY A 196 -8.37 -13.36 0.72
CA GLY A 196 -8.59 -13.65 -0.72
C GLY A 196 -7.95 -14.95 -1.20
N ASP A 197 -7.55 -15.83 -0.26
CA ASP A 197 -7.12 -17.18 -0.59
C ASP A 197 -8.27 -18.05 -1.09
N VAL A 198 -7.93 -18.99 -1.96
CA VAL A 198 -8.88 -20.00 -2.42
C VAL A 198 -9.11 -21.03 -1.31
N VAL A 199 -10.31 -21.01 -0.72
CA VAL A 199 -10.73 -21.96 0.32
C VAL A 199 -11.81 -22.89 -0.23
N PRO A 200 -11.75 -24.22 0.05
CA PRO A 200 -12.81 -25.13 -0.37
C PRO A 200 -14.18 -24.71 0.19
N VAL A 201 -15.12 -24.39 -0.71
CA VAL A 201 -16.44 -23.84 -0.35
C VAL A 201 -17.19 -24.71 0.66
N TYR A 202 -17.11 -26.03 0.54
CA TYR A 202 -17.79 -26.94 1.47
C TYR A 202 -17.24 -26.83 2.90
N ARG A 203 -15.93 -26.61 3.09
CA ARG A 203 -15.33 -26.39 4.41
C ARG A 203 -15.69 -25.02 4.96
N LEU A 204 -15.71 -24.00 4.10
CA LEU A 204 -16.13 -22.66 4.48
C LEU A 204 -17.59 -22.65 4.95
N ARG A 205 -18.51 -23.32 4.24
CA ARG A 205 -19.91 -23.48 4.65
C ARG A 205 -20.05 -24.09 6.05
N HIS A 206 -19.18 -25.02 6.44
CA HIS A 206 -19.19 -25.55 7.81
C HIS A 206 -18.82 -24.48 8.83
N ALA A 207 -17.77 -23.70 8.57
CA ALA A 207 -17.38 -22.60 9.45
C ALA A 207 -18.53 -21.58 9.60
N LEU A 208 -19.15 -21.16 8.49
CA LEU A 208 -20.26 -20.20 8.49
C LEU A 208 -21.50 -20.75 9.23
N LYS A 209 -21.86 -22.02 8.99
CA LYS A 209 -22.96 -22.70 9.69
C LYS A 209 -22.77 -22.71 11.21
N TYR A 210 -21.58 -23.11 11.68
CA TYR A 210 -21.32 -23.21 13.12
C TYR A 210 -20.98 -21.86 13.78
N ARG A 211 -20.82 -20.81 12.97
CA ARG A 211 -20.76 -19.40 13.39
C ARG A 211 -22.10 -18.68 13.17
N GLN A 212 -23.21 -19.41 12.96
CA GLN A 212 -24.58 -18.88 12.91
C GLN A 212 -24.80 -17.75 11.89
N VAL A 213 -24.14 -17.82 10.73
CA VAL A 213 -24.39 -16.88 9.63
C VAL A 213 -25.54 -17.39 8.77
N ASP A 214 -26.79 -17.14 9.15
CA ASP A 214 -27.95 -17.79 8.51
C ASP A 214 -28.08 -17.53 7.00
N PHE A 215 -27.66 -16.34 6.54
CA PHE A 215 -27.73 -15.92 5.14
C PHE A 215 -26.62 -16.51 4.25
N TYR A 216 -25.69 -17.34 4.73
CA TYR A 216 -24.55 -17.81 3.92
C TYR A 216 -24.93 -18.59 2.65
N LYS A 217 -26.20 -19.03 2.56
CA LYS A 217 -26.74 -19.81 1.44
C LYS A 217 -27.39 -18.93 0.37
N ASP A 218 -27.59 -17.64 0.65
CA ASP A 218 -28.41 -16.76 -0.19
C ASP A 218 -27.72 -16.43 -1.52
N ALA A 219 -26.39 -16.54 -1.60
CA ALA A 219 -25.65 -16.37 -2.84
C ALA A 219 -24.35 -17.19 -2.89
N SER A 220 -23.59 -17.05 -3.98
CA SER A 220 -22.34 -17.79 -4.16
C SER A 220 -21.24 -17.33 -3.21
N LEU A 221 -20.50 -18.30 -2.65
CA LEU A 221 -19.29 -18.08 -1.85
C LEU A 221 -18.01 -18.10 -2.71
N THR A 222 -18.12 -17.77 -3.99
CA THR A 222 -16.98 -17.67 -4.92
C THR A 222 -16.97 -16.32 -5.61
N CYS A 223 -15.82 -15.66 -5.64
CA CYS A 223 -15.61 -14.42 -6.38
C CYS A 223 -15.04 -14.72 -7.78
N LYS A 224 -15.62 -14.12 -8.82
CA LYS A 224 -15.14 -14.20 -10.20
C LYS A 224 -14.91 -12.80 -10.76
N GLY A 225 -13.85 -12.61 -11.53
CA GLY A 225 -13.50 -11.32 -12.11
C GLY A 225 -12.94 -10.33 -11.08
N ALA A 226 -12.81 -9.08 -11.50
CA ALA A 226 -12.23 -7.99 -10.71
C ALA A 226 -13.22 -7.39 -9.70
N GLU A 227 -14.49 -7.25 -10.09
CA GLU A 227 -15.49 -6.47 -9.36
C GLU A 227 -15.63 -6.84 -7.89
N PRO A 228 -15.71 -8.13 -7.48
CA PRO A 228 -15.84 -8.45 -6.05
C PRO A 228 -14.66 -7.96 -5.22
N TYR A 229 -13.46 -7.93 -5.78
CA TYR A 229 -12.26 -7.49 -5.06
C TYR A 229 -12.17 -5.96 -5.00
N LEU A 230 -12.57 -5.26 -6.07
CA LEU A 230 -12.68 -3.80 -6.07
C LEU A 230 -13.76 -3.33 -5.09
N GLN A 231 -14.91 -3.99 -5.08
CA GLN A 231 -15.97 -3.77 -4.10
C GLN A 231 -15.45 -4.03 -2.68
N MET A 232 -14.72 -5.13 -2.46
CA MET A 232 -14.13 -5.44 -1.15
C MET A 232 -13.11 -4.38 -0.70
N ILE A 233 -12.32 -3.83 -1.62
CA ILE A 233 -11.38 -2.74 -1.30
C ILE A 233 -12.12 -1.50 -0.80
N ARG A 234 -13.17 -1.07 -1.52
CA ARG A 234 -14.02 0.07 -1.13
C ARG A 234 -14.72 -0.19 0.21
N GLY A 235 -15.29 -1.38 0.37
CA GLY A 235 -15.96 -1.80 1.59
C GLY A 235 -15.03 -1.85 2.80
N LEU A 236 -13.79 -2.33 2.65
CA LEU A 236 -12.79 -2.29 3.72
C LEU A 236 -12.41 -0.86 4.10
N GLY A 237 -12.27 0.04 3.12
CA GLY A 237 -12.05 1.46 3.41
C GLY A 237 -13.13 2.03 4.33
N GLN A 238 -14.42 1.78 4.01
CA GLN A 238 -15.54 2.26 4.83
C GLN A 238 -15.58 1.56 6.20
N LEU A 239 -15.26 0.26 6.24
CA LEU A 239 -15.13 -0.48 7.50
C LEU A 239 -14.05 0.12 8.40
N PHE A 240 -12.90 0.52 7.83
CA PHE A 240 -11.85 1.18 8.60
C PHE A 240 -12.30 2.53 9.15
N GLN A 241 -13.09 3.30 8.40
CA GLN A 241 -13.70 4.52 8.93
C GLN A 241 -14.61 4.24 10.13
N MET A 242 -15.45 3.19 10.03
CA MET A 242 -16.28 2.74 11.16
C MET A 242 -15.46 2.26 12.36
N MET A 243 -14.28 1.68 12.12
CA MET A 243 -13.33 1.26 13.16
C MET A 243 -12.51 2.42 13.76
N GLY A 244 -12.71 3.66 13.30
CA GLY A 244 -12.06 4.86 13.82
C GLY A 244 -10.79 5.30 13.08
N TYR A 245 -10.44 4.69 11.94
CA TYR A 245 -9.38 5.20 11.05
C TYR A 245 -9.94 6.28 10.12
N ARG A 246 -9.08 7.08 9.50
CA ARG A 246 -9.55 8.06 8.48
C ARG A 246 -9.90 7.43 7.13
N GLY A 247 -9.37 6.24 6.85
CA GLY A 247 -9.59 5.50 5.61
C GLY A 247 -8.42 4.56 5.29
N TRP A 248 -8.29 4.18 4.02
CA TRP A 248 -7.23 3.31 3.51
C TRP A 248 -6.43 3.97 2.38
N VAL A 249 -5.13 4.17 2.61
CA VAL A 249 -4.20 4.62 1.57
C VAL A 249 -3.57 3.40 0.89
N LEU A 250 -3.77 3.29 -0.42
CA LEU A 250 -3.24 2.20 -1.24
C LEU A 250 -2.09 2.75 -2.08
N LEU A 251 -0.90 2.19 -1.92
CA LEU A 251 0.30 2.62 -2.59
C LEU A 251 0.78 1.50 -3.51
N PHE A 252 0.89 1.80 -4.80
CA PHE A 252 1.31 0.87 -5.83
C PHE A 252 2.63 1.37 -6.43
N ASP A 253 3.70 0.63 -6.22
CA ASP A 253 4.97 0.84 -6.91
C ASP A 253 5.02 0.01 -8.20
N GLU A 254 5.94 0.35 -9.11
CA GLU A 254 6.15 -0.35 -10.40
C GLU A 254 4.89 -0.39 -11.27
N GLY A 255 4.12 0.70 -11.31
CA GLY A 255 2.89 0.81 -12.10
C GLY A 255 3.11 0.61 -13.61
N GLU A 256 4.31 0.88 -14.11
CA GLU A 256 4.72 0.62 -15.49
C GLU A 256 4.63 -0.86 -15.89
N SER A 257 4.63 -1.78 -14.92
CA SER A 257 4.41 -3.21 -15.16
C SER A 257 3.09 -3.51 -15.88
N ILE A 258 2.09 -2.63 -15.76
CA ILE A 258 0.81 -2.71 -16.47
C ILE A 258 1.01 -2.63 -17.99
N ALA A 259 1.97 -1.84 -18.47
CA ALA A 259 2.27 -1.70 -19.89
C ALA A 259 3.00 -2.93 -20.48
N GLN A 260 3.66 -3.72 -19.64
CA GLN A 260 4.55 -4.82 -20.04
C GLN A 260 3.83 -6.13 -20.35
N VAL A 261 2.52 -6.23 -20.09
CA VAL A 261 1.72 -7.43 -20.37
C VAL A 261 1.04 -7.36 -21.73
N ARG A 262 0.58 -8.51 -22.24
CA ARG A 262 -0.22 -8.60 -23.47
C ARG A 262 -1.47 -7.71 -23.43
N VAL A 263 -1.91 -7.24 -24.59
CA VAL A 263 -3.04 -6.30 -24.75
C VAL A 263 -4.33 -6.75 -24.04
N THR A 264 -4.65 -8.05 -24.01
CA THR A 264 -5.85 -8.55 -23.31
C THR A 264 -5.78 -8.40 -21.79
N SER A 265 -4.59 -8.54 -21.21
CA SER A 265 -4.33 -8.34 -19.79
C SER A 265 -4.20 -6.86 -19.47
N ARG A 266 -3.56 -6.09 -20.36
CA ARG A 266 -3.42 -4.63 -20.22
C ARG A 266 -4.76 -3.91 -20.27
N SER A 267 -5.64 -4.27 -21.21
CA SER A 267 -7.01 -3.77 -21.26
C SER A 267 -7.77 -3.95 -19.94
N ARG A 268 -7.72 -5.16 -19.35
CA ARG A 268 -8.31 -5.40 -18.02
C ARG A 268 -7.64 -4.59 -16.91
N SER A 269 -6.33 -4.38 -17.01
CA SER A 269 -5.58 -3.56 -16.06
C SER A 269 -6.03 -2.09 -16.14
N TYR A 270 -6.27 -1.56 -17.34
CA TYR A 270 -6.79 -0.21 -17.53
C TYR A 270 -8.21 -0.06 -16.97
N GLN A 271 -9.08 -1.05 -17.18
CA GLN A 271 -10.41 -1.08 -16.56
C GLN A 271 -10.31 -1.05 -15.03
N ASN A 272 -9.47 -1.90 -14.44
CA ASN A 272 -9.28 -1.92 -12.99
C ASN A 272 -8.71 -0.58 -12.48
N LEU A 273 -7.75 0.00 -13.20
CA LEU A 273 -7.10 1.26 -12.81
C LEU A 273 -8.13 2.39 -12.83
N ASP A 274 -8.90 2.48 -13.90
CA ASP A 274 -9.96 3.48 -14.06
C ASP A 274 -11.01 3.38 -12.95
N GLN A 275 -11.49 2.18 -12.63
CA GLN A 275 -12.44 1.97 -11.52
C GLN A 275 -11.87 2.30 -10.14
N MET A 276 -10.55 2.19 -9.96
CA MET A 276 -9.89 2.62 -8.71
C MET A 276 -9.74 4.14 -8.64
N LEU A 277 -9.36 4.79 -9.74
CA LEU A 277 -9.12 6.24 -9.79
C LEU A 277 -10.42 7.06 -9.86
N PHE A 278 -11.44 6.50 -10.51
CA PHE A 278 -12.74 7.12 -10.80
C PHE A 278 -13.89 6.12 -10.50
N PRO A 279 -14.10 5.74 -9.23
CA PRO A 279 -15.17 4.81 -8.89
C PRO A 279 -16.55 5.42 -9.18
N GLU A 280 -17.44 4.61 -9.76
CA GLU A 280 -18.83 5.02 -10.04
C GLU A 280 -19.58 5.44 -8.77
N VAL A 281 -19.35 4.70 -7.69
CA VAL A 281 -19.84 5.03 -6.34
C VAL A 281 -18.72 5.74 -5.61
N ALA A 282 -18.86 7.06 -5.48
CA ALA A 282 -17.91 7.88 -4.75
C ALA A 282 -17.86 7.44 -3.28
N SER A 283 -16.77 6.76 -2.90
CA SER A 283 -16.46 6.38 -1.53
C SER A 283 -15.16 7.06 -1.15
N SER A 284 -15.23 8.06 -0.27
CA SER A 284 -14.10 8.83 0.26
C SER A 284 -13.26 8.07 1.29
N SER A 285 -13.30 6.75 1.22
CA SER A 285 -12.70 5.85 2.21
C SER A 285 -11.39 5.23 1.74
N VAL A 286 -11.07 5.38 0.45
CA VAL A 286 -9.88 4.83 -0.19
C VAL A 286 -9.15 5.93 -0.94
N TYR A 287 -7.83 5.99 -0.79
CA TYR A 287 -6.95 6.90 -1.53
C TYR A 287 -5.88 6.10 -2.29
N PRO A 288 -6.11 5.81 -3.59
CA PRO A 288 -5.15 5.11 -4.41
C PRO A 288 -4.05 6.05 -4.92
N ILE A 289 -2.81 5.60 -4.79
CA ILE A 289 -1.61 6.30 -5.23
C ILE A 289 -0.75 5.33 -6.03
N PHE A 290 -0.44 5.70 -7.26
CA PHE A 290 0.38 4.88 -8.16
C PHE A 290 1.68 5.59 -8.50
N ALA A 291 2.79 4.87 -8.51
CA ALA A 291 4.04 5.32 -9.11
C ALA A 291 4.13 4.80 -10.54
N PHE A 292 4.41 5.70 -11.48
CA PHE A 292 4.58 5.37 -12.91
C PHE A 292 5.86 5.99 -13.46
N THR A 293 6.46 5.34 -14.46
CA THR A 293 7.39 6.01 -15.38
C THR A 293 6.63 6.76 -16.47
N ASP A 294 7.31 7.66 -17.17
CA ASP A 294 6.72 8.37 -18.31
C ASP A 294 6.37 7.41 -19.47
N ASP A 295 7.14 6.33 -19.64
CA ASP A 295 6.91 5.27 -20.62
C ASP A 295 5.51 4.63 -20.49
N PHE A 296 4.95 4.57 -19.28
CA PHE A 296 3.59 4.08 -19.09
C PHE A 296 2.57 4.95 -19.83
N PHE A 297 2.65 6.27 -19.68
CA PHE A 297 1.72 7.19 -20.32
C PHE A 297 1.95 7.27 -21.82
N GLN A 298 3.21 7.24 -22.28
CA GLN A 298 3.51 7.10 -23.70
C GLN A 298 2.85 5.84 -24.27
N LYS A 299 2.91 4.71 -23.55
CA LYS A 299 2.28 3.48 -24.02
C LYS A 299 0.75 3.57 -24.09
N VAL A 300 0.14 4.26 -23.12
CA VAL A 300 -1.30 4.57 -23.13
C VAL A 300 -1.67 5.39 -24.37
N ASP A 301 -0.91 6.44 -24.66
CA ASP A 301 -1.15 7.32 -25.82
C ASP A 301 -0.98 6.60 -27.17
N GLU A 302 -0.09 5.60 -27.23
CA GLU A 302 0.19 4.79 -28.43
C GLU A 302 -0.75 3.56 -28.60
N GLU A 303 -1.74 3.36 -27.74
CA GLU A 303 -2.66 2.23 -27.91
C GLU A 303 -3.57 2.39 -29.15
N GLU A 304 -3.76 1.29 -29.87
CA GLU A 304 -4.77 1.20 -30.94
C GLU A 304 -6.16 1.00 -30.33
N TYR A 305 -6.82 2.09 -29.91
CA TYR A 305 -8.13 2.03 -29.25
C TYR A 305 -9.26 1.51 -30.16
N ASP A 306 -9.15 1.69 -31.47
CA ASP A 306 -10.10 1.16 -32.47
C ASP A 306 -9.95 -0.35 -32.70
N ARG A 307 -8.94 -0.99 -32.09
CA ARG A 307 -8.67 -2.41 -32.29
C ARG A 307 -9.76 -3.27 -31.68
N VAL A 308 -10.31 -4.18 -32.49
CA VAL A 308 -11.34 -5.15 -32.08
C VAL A 308 -10.81 -6.59 -32.00
N ARG A 309 -11.50 -7.43 -31.24
CA ARG A 309 -11.36 -8.89 -31.20
C ARG A 309 -12.71 -9.53 -31.51
N ILE A 310 -12.67 -10.68 -32.17
CA ILE A 310 -13.87 -11.48 -32.43
C ILE A 310 -14.09 -12.46 -31.27
N ARG A 311 -15.29 -12.47 -30.71
CA ARG A 311 -15.72 -13.47 -29.72
C ARG A 311 -17.20 -13.77 -29.95
N ASN A 312 -17.54 -15.04 -30.14
CA ASN A 312 -18.92 -15.47 -30.43
C ASN A 312 -19.54 -14.72 -31.63
N GLU A 313 -18.77 -14.55 -32.72
CA GLU A 313 -19.19 -13.83 -33.93
C GLU A 313 -19.46 -12.32 -33.75
N GLU A 314 -19.20 -11.77 -32.56
CA GLU A 314 -19.28 -10.34 -32.27
C GLU A 314 -17.89 -9.70 -32.29
N GLU A 315 -17.78 -8.54 -32.92
CA GLU A 315 -16.62 -7.65 -32.80
C GLU A 315 -16.72 -6.86 -31.49
N LEU A 316 -15.79 -7.13 -30.59
CA LEU A 316 -15.69 -6.45 -29.31
C LEU A 316 -14.40 -5.64 -29.27
N PRO A 317 -14.43 -4.37 -28.84
CA PRO A 317 -13.22 -3.59 -28.72
C PRO A 317 -12.29 -4.21 -27.67
N TYR A 318 -10.98 -4.06 -27.88
CA TYR A 318 -10.00 -4.49 -26.88
C TYR A 318 -10.09 -3.63 -25.63
N PHE A 319 -10.20 -2.31 -25.79
CA PHE A 319 -10.33 -1.36 -24.70
C PHE A 319 -11.77 -0.85 -24.62
N GLU A 320 -12.26 -0.61 -23.41
CA GLU A 320 -13.62 -0.12 -23.18
C GLU A 320 -13.83 1.33 -23.63
N LYS A 321 -12.76 2.12 -23.57
CA LYS A 321 -12.71 3.52 -23.96
C LYS A 321 -11.28 3.91 -24.32
N ASP A 322 -11.14 5.07 -24.93
CA ASP A 322 -9.87 5.76 -25.10
C ASP A 322 -9.38 6.28 -23.73
N TYR A 323 -8.45 5.53 -23.14
CA TYR A 323 -7.87 5.88 -21.84
C TYR A 323 -6.87 7.04 -21.93
N ALA A 324 -6.24 7.28 -23.08
CA ALA A 324 -5.37 8.44 -23.28
C ALA A 324 -6.18 9.73 -23.12
N SER A 325 -7.33 9.81 -23.78
CA SER A 325 -8.27 10.93 -23.64
C SER A 325 -8.87 11.00 -22.23
N ALA A 326 -9.29 9.87 -21.66
CA ALA A 326 -9.95 9.83 -20.35
C ALA A 326 -9.01 10.22 -19.18
N TRP A 327 -7.71 9.97 -19.30
CA TRP A 327 -6.73 10.19 -18.22
C TRP A 327 -5.91 11.48 -18.34
N THR A 328 -6.34 12.41 -19.21
CA THR A 328 -5.75 13.76 -19.32
C THR A 328 -5.88 14.56 -18.02
N GLY A 329 -6.96 14.36 -17.26
CA GLY A 329 -7.26 15.06 -15.99
C GLY A 329 -6.67 14.44 -14.72
N LEU A 330 -5.77 13.45 -14.83
CA LEU A 330 -5.18 12.79 -13.66
C LEU A 330 -4.39 13.77 -12.78
N SER A 331 -4.51 13.61 -11.47
CA SER A 331 -3.66 14.30 -10.50
C SER A 331 -2.25 13.71 -10.55
N ARG A 332 -1.34 14.34 -11.31
CA ARG A 332 0.05 13.90 -11.48
C ARG A 332 1.02 14.76 -10.67
N TYR A 333 1.88 14.11 -9.90
CA TYR A 333 3.03 14.73 -9.25
C TYR A 333 4.30 14.28 -9.98
N LEU A 334 4.87 15.18 -10.77
CA LEU A 334 6.08 14.92 -11.52
C LEU A 334 7.31 15.04 -10.61
N LEU A 335 8.07 13.96 -10.52
CA LEU A 335 9.43 13.96 -10.03
C LEU A 335 10.33 14.52 -11.12
N HIS A 336 11.33 15.26 -10.67
CA HIS A 336 12.38 15.82 -11.51
C HIS A 336 13.68 15.58 -10.78
N ASP A 337 14.79 15.59 -11.50
CA ASP A 337 16.10 15.53 -10.86
C ASP A 337 16.25 16.61 -9.79
N LEU A 338 16.99 16.26 -8.73
CA LEU A 338 17.29 17.18 -7.65
C LEU A 338 18.24 18.26 -8.16
N SER A 339 17.87 19.51 -7.93
CA SER A 339 18.69 20.70 -8.20
C SER A 339 19.94 20.73 -7.32
N ALA A 340 20.92 21.56 -7.67
CA ALA A 340 22.15 21.72 -6.89
C ALA A 340 21.87 22.18 -5.44
N GLU A 341 20.87 23.04 -5.24
CA GLU A 341 20.45 23.50 -3.92
C GLU A 341 19.80 22.37 -3.11
N GLU A 342 18.93 21.57 -3.73
CA GLU A 342 18.31 20.41 -3.09
C GLU A 342 19.34 19.35 -2.68
N TRP A 343 20.34 19.11 -3.54
CA TRP A 343 21.46 18.22 -3.20
C TRP A 343 22.31 18.75 -2.05
N LYS A 344 22.60 20.06 -2.03
CA LYS A 344 23.33 20.68 -0.92
C LYS A 344 22.58 20.52 0.40
N ALA A 345 21.27 20.82 0.40
CA ALA A 345 20.41 20.62 1.57
C ALA A 345 20.42 19.14 2.00
N LEU A 346 20.35 18.20 1.05
CA LEU A 346 20.37 16.77 1.36
C LEU A 346 21.72 16.33 1.97
N ILE A 347 22.84 16.84 1.48
CA ILE A 347 24.18 16.60 2.06
C ILE A 347 24.20 17.08 3.52
N GLU A 348 23.70 18.28 3.80
CA GLU A 348 23.64 18.81 5.17
C GLU A 348 22.78 17.91 6.08
N LYS A 349 21.63 17.45 5.59
CA LYS A 349 20.77 16.50 6.34
C LYS A 349 21.46 15.16 6.58
N LEU A 350 22.16 14.61 5.59
CA LEU A 350 22.94 13.36 5.71
C LEU A 350 24.06 13.50 6.74
N MET A 351 24.81 14.61 6.70
CA MET A 351 25.85 14.91 7.70
C MET A 351 25.26 14.94 9.10
N HIS A 352 24.13 15.62 9.31
CA HIS A 352 23.46 15.66 10.61
C HIS A 352 22.97 14.29 11.07
N LEU A 353 22.36 13.50 10.18
CA LEU A 353 21.92 12.14 10.50
C LEU A 353 23.10 11.27 10.93
N HIS A 354 24.19 11.29 10.15
CA HIS A 354 25.39 10.50 10.40
C HIS A 354 26.11 10.94 11.69
N ALA A 355 26.22 12.25 11.91
CA ALA A 355 26.77 12.86 13.13
C ALA A 355 26.05 12.35 14.38
N ASN A 356 24.71 12.39 14.38
CA ASN A 356 23.91 11.94 15.51
C ASN A 356 23.93 10.40 15.67
N ALA A 357 23.99 9.65 14.57
CA ALA A 357 24.04 8.18 14.61
C ALA A 357 25.33 7.66 15.27
N TYR A 358 26.48 8.24 14.93
CA TYR A 358 27.79 7.81 15.45
C TYR A 358 28.39 8.73 16.51
N GLN A 359 27.67 9.78 16.92
CA GLN A 359 28.10 10.74 17.95
C GLN A 359 29.44 11.42 17.63
N TRP A 360 29.57 11.93 16.42
CA TRP A 360 30.77 12.64 15.93
C TRP A 360 30.38 13.95 15.26
N GLN A 361 31.35 14.84 15.03
CA GLN A 361 31.12 16.15 14.42
C GLN A 361 31.87 16.25 13.08
N PRO A 362 31.16 16.13 11.94
CA PRO A 362 31.80 16.25 10.62
C PRO A 362 32.25 17.68 10.36
N GLU A 363 33.51 17.85 10.01
CA GLU A 363 34.12 19.16 9.74
C GLU A 363 33.80 19.69 8.33
N VAL A 364 33.99 21.00 8.10
CA VAL A 364 33.78 21.67 6.79
C VAL A 364 34.48 20.99 5.60
N PRO A 365 35.70 20.42 5.73
CA PRO A 365 36.33 19.66 4.65
C PRO A 365 35.50 18.47 4.16
N VAL A 366 34.75 17.81 5.05
CA VAL A 366 33.91 16.64 4.71
C VAL A 366 32.78 17.07 3.77
N GLN A 367 32.13 18.20 4.04
CA GLN A 367 31.06 18.72 3.17
C GLN A 367 31.59 19.05 1.75
N ARG A 368 32.81 19.59 1.66
CA ARG A 368 33.44 19.89 0.37
C ARG A 368 33.73 18.62 -0.42
N GLU A 369 34.28 17.59 0.23
CA GLU A 369 34.57 16.32 -0.43
C GLU A 369 33.30 15.59 -0.86
N MET A 370 32.25 15.60 -0.03
CA MET A 370 30.92 15.11 -0.42
C MET A 370 30.37 15.82 -1.67
N THR A 371 30.51 17.14 -1.74
CA THR A 371 30.06 17.94 -2.90
C THR A 371 30.88 17.59 -4.15
N ARG A 372 32.20 17.40 -4.00
CA ARG A 372 33.09 16.98 -5.08
C ARG A 372 32.73 15.58 -5.59
N ARG A 373 32.58 14.60 -4.70
CA ARG A 373 32.16 13.24 -5.04
C ARG A 373 30.82 13.23 -5.76
N LEU A 374 29.86 14.03 -5.30
CA LEU A 374 28.56 14.19 -5.97
C LEU A 374 28.70 14.68 -7.42
N SER A 375 29.61 15.60 -7.69
CA SER A 375 29.86 16.14 -9.04
C SER A 375 30.44 15.08 -9.99
N HIS A 376 31.25 14.15 -9.47
CA HIS A 376 31.78 13.01 -10.23
C HIS A 376 30.74 11.92 -10.51
N MET A 377 29.59 11.96 -9.83
CA MET A 377 28.49 10.99 -9.97
C MET A 377 27.30 11.58 -10.76
N GLN A 378 27.52 12.64 -11.55
CA GLN A 378 26.50 13.18 -12.44
C GLN A 378 26.02 12.11 -13.43
N GLY A 379 24.70 12.00 -13.61
CA GLY A 379 24.07 10.99 -14.47
C GLY A 379 23.83 9.62 -13.81
N GLN A 380 24.34 9.39 -12.59
CA GLN A 380 23.98 8.20 -11.81
C GLN A 380 22.64 8.39 -11.10
N GLU A 381 21.92 7.29 -10.85
CA GLU A 381 20.64 7.34 -10.13
C GLU A 381 20.82 7.92 -8.73
N THR A 382 19.77 8.60 -8.24
CA THR A 382 19.75 9.23 -6.91
C THR A 382 20.19 8.26 -5.80
N ARG A 383 19.78 6.99 -5.88
CA ARG A 383 20.15 5.93 -4.93
C ARG A 383 21.66 5.69 -4.86
N TYR A 384 22.33 5.59 -6.01
CA TYR A 384 23.77 5.42 -6.07
C TYR A 384 24.51 6.64 -5.54
N ARG A 385 24.03 7.84 -5.88
CA ARG A 385 24.57 9.10 -5.38
C ARG A 385 24.47 9.19 -3.85
N LEU A 386 23.32 8.85 -3.27
CA LEU A 386 23.13 8.79 -1.83
C LEU A 386 24.08 7.80 -1.15
N LYS A 387 24.22 6.58 -1.70
CA LYS A 387 25.16 5.59 -1.18
C LYS A 387 26.59 6.12 -1.20
N GLY A 388 27.04 6.70 -2.31
CA GLY A 388 28.39 7.27 -2.41
C GLY A 388 28.64 8.41 -1.43
N LEU A 389 27.62 9.20 -1.08
CA LEU A 389 27.72 10.22 -0.05
C LEU A 389 27.83 9.64 1.36
N VAL A 390 27.12 8.55 1.66
CA VAL A 390 27.25 7.84 2.95
C VAL A 390 28.63 7.22 3.08
N ASP A 391 29.13 6.57 2.02
CA ASP A 391 30.48 5.99 1.99
C ASP A 391 31.56 7.06 2.30
N GLU A 392 31.37 8.30 1.83
CA GLU A 392 32.29 9.42 2.12
C GLU A 392 32.25 9.83 3.61
N LEU A 393 31.05 9.84 4.20
CA LEU A 393 30.89 10.12 5.63
C LEU A 393 31.51 9.04 6.51
N ASP A 394 31.47 7.79 6.08
CA ASP A 394 32.10 6.68 6.78
C ASP A 394 33.63 6.78 6.76
N LEU A 395 34.21 7.12 5.60
CA LEU A 395 35.64 7.35 5.47
C LEU A 395 36.11 8.49 6.37
N ALA A 396 35.36 9.60 6.38
CA ALA A 396 35.65 10.74 7.24
C ALA A 396 35.57 10.39 8.74
N HIS A 397 34.56 9.62 9.14
CA HIS A 397 34.41 9.17 10.53
C HIS A 397 35.54 8.23 10.96
N GLN A 398 35.93 7.27 10.11
CA GLN A 398 37.06 6.38 10.37
C GLN A 398 38.38 7.15 10.51
N ALA A 399 38.62 8.14 9.65
CA ALA A 399 39.82 8.99 9.73
C ALA A 399 39.89 9.75 11.06
N GLN A 400 38.76 10.29 11.54
CA GLN A 400 38.72 11.00 12.82
C GLN A 400 38.95 10.06 14.02
N ILE A 401 38.41 8.84 13.98
CA ILE A 401 38.69 7.82 15.01
C ILE A 401 40.20 7.50 15.07
N LEU A 402 40.85 7.32 13.91
CA LEU A 402 42.28 7.03 13.84
C LEU A 402 43.14 8.18 14.38
N ILE A 403 42.76 9.43 14.10
CA ILE A 403 43.45 10.62 14.64
C ILE A 403 43.29 10.67 16.18
N ASN A 404 42.08 10.43 16.69
CA ASN A 404 41.81 10.46 18.13
C ASN A 404 42.45 9.30 18.92
N HIS A 405 42.82 8.19 18.27
CA HIS A 405 43.57 7.09 18.90
C HIS A 405 45.09 7.30 18.89
N HIS A 406 45.60 8.27 18.12
CA HIS A 406 47.02 8.62 18.02
C HIS A 406 47.41 9.87 18.82
N VAL A 407 46.45 10.47 19.53
CA VAL A 407 46.62 11.54 20.53
C VAL A 407 46.36 10.93 21.91
#